data_AF-A0A2H5VIQ8-F1
#
_entry.id   AF-A0A2H5VIQ8-F1
#
_cell.length_a   1.000
_cell.length_b   1.000
_cell.length_c   1.000
_cell.angle_alpha   90.00
_cell.angle_beta   90.00
_cell.angle_gamma   90.00
#
_symmetry.space_group_name_H-M   'P 1'
#
loop_
_entity.id
_entity.type
_entity.pdbx_description
1 polymer ?
#
loop_
_entity_poly.entity_id
_entity_poly.type
_entity_poly.pdbx_seq_one_letter_code
_entity_poly.pdbx_strand_id
1 'polypeptide(L)'
;MERRQRRIIPYHVGRAQRFFIGLSVVILGLMLPSRAAQFGQDIIPGGLASHLHPPLDGLTGDIVFSRLLERNRQRESRLKEYTVVRTYQVRKENGKVRAEAQVVMRYRAPDVKEYTIVSERGSGFVRRRIFERLLESEVETAAGRNHHDSSITLANYDFELLGEEDVEGYHCYVVRALPKRRDKYLFEGKVWIHARDFAIVKIEGRPAKNPSFWIKRVEFVRRYQKIGEFWLPLKDESVTQVRIVGTNILSIDYAHYEVVQK
;
A
#
# COMPACT_ATOMS: atom_id res chain seq x y z
N MET A 1 -14.46 21.49 31.96
CA MET A 1 -14.70 20.65 30.76
C MET A 1 -14.17 21.38 29.53
N GLU A 2 -12.92 21.13 29.17
CA GLU A 2 -12.26 21.86 28.09
C GLU A 2 -12.55 21.17 26.75
N ARG A 3 -13.38 21.80 25.92
CA ARG A 3 -13.61 21.37 24.53
C ARG A 3 -12.32 21.60 23.75
N ARG A 4 -11.49 20.56 23.58
CA ARG A 4 -10.41 20.55 22.58
C ARG A 4 -11.04 20.76 21.21
N GLN A 5 -10.90 21.96 20.66
CA GLN A 5 -11.18 22.26 19.25
C GLN A 5 -10.40 21.25 18.39
N ARG A 6 -11.12 20.43 17.63
CA ARG A 6 -10.55 19.60 16.57
C ARG A 6 -10.00 20.56 15.52
N ARG A 7 -8.67 20.71 15.42
CA ARG A 7 -8.06 21.36 14.27
C ARG A 7 -8.28 20.44 13.07
N ILE A 8 -9.26 20.78 12.24
CA ILE A 8 -9.46 20.20 10.91
C ILE A 8 -8.40 20.85 10.02
N ILE A 9 -7.34 20.11 9.68
CA ILE A 9 -6.35 20.56 8.70
C ILE A 9 -6.72 19.86 7.39
N PRO A 10 -7.37 20.54 6.42
CA PRO A 10 -7.62 19.97 5.12
C PRO A 10 -6.29 19.87 4.37
N TYR A 11 -5.89 18.65 4.01
CA TYR A 11 -4.80 18.43 3.07
C TYR A 11 -5.42 18.18 1.69
N HIS A 12 -5.11 19.06 0.74
CA HIS A 12 -5.52 18.90 -0.66
C HIS A 12 -4.38 18.25 -1.42
N VAL A 13 -4.58 17.01 -1.86
CA VAL A 13 -3.67 16.31 -2.76
C VAL A 13 -4.17 16.55 -4.18
N GLY A 14 -3.46 17.41 -4.91
CA GLY A 14 -3.76 17.71 -6.31
C GLY A 14 -3.48 16.52 -7.24
N ARG A 15 -4.27 16.47 -8.31
CA ARG A 15 -4.15 15.66 -9.55
C ARG A 15 -3.18 14.47 -9.50
N ALA A 16 -3.70 13.27 -9.20
CA ALA A 16 -2.97 12.01 -9.34
C ALA A 16 -3.17 11.32 -10.71
N GLN A 17 -2.09 10.82 -11.30
CA GLN A 17 -2.20 9.97 -12.49
C GLN A 17 -2.97 8.67 -12.20
N ARG A 18 -3.69 8.21 -13.23
CA ARG A 18 -4.85 7.32 -13.21
C ARG A 18 -4.66 5.89 -12.68
N PHE A 19 -3.45 5.48 -12.27
CA PHE A 19 -3.19 4.11 -11.79
C PHE A 19 -2.37 4.08 -10.50
N PHE A 20 -2.65 5.03 -9.61
CA PHE A 20 -1.83 5.21 -8.42
C PHE A 20 -2.21 4.26 -7.28
N ILE A 21 -1.66 3.05 -7.30
CA ILE A 21 -1.44 2.25 -6.10
C ILE A 21 -0.20 2.83 -5.42
N GLY A 22 -0.38 3.92 -4.69
CA GLY A 22 0.73 4.59 -4.04
C GLY A 22 1.49 3.63 -3.17
N LEU A 23 2.79 3.47 -3.43
CA LEU A 23 3.67 2.77 -2.51
C LEU A 23 3.78 3.63 -1.24
N SER A 24 2.78 3.60 -0.36
CA SER A 24 2.78 4.14 1.00
C SER A 24 3.82 3.46 1.89
N VAL A 25 5.06 3.31 1.40
CA VAL A 25 6.22 2.94 2.21
C VAL A 25 6.65 4.22 2.90
N VAL A 26 6.16 4.39 4.12
CA VAL A 26 6.62 5.49 4.98
C VAL A 26 8.05 5.22 5.37
N ILE A 27 8.94 6.06 4.86
CA ILE A 27 10.35 6.08 5.25
C ILE A 27 10.42 6.66 6.66
N LEU A 28 10.33 5.79 7.66
CA LEU A 28 10.43 6.11 9.10
C LEU A 28 11.88 6.42 9.53
N GLY A 29 12.69 6.99 8.63
CA GLY A 29 14.15 7.08 8.74
C GLY A 29 14.72 8.14 9.69
N LEU A 30 13.95 8.65 10.67
CA LEU A 30 14.43 9.72 11.60
C LEU A 30 14.01 9.51 13.07
N MET A 31 13.92 8.26 13.53
CA MET A 31 13.86 8.02 14.97
C MET A 31 15.30 7.89 15.51
N LEU A 32 15.72 8.79 16.40
CA LEU A 32 16.97 8.72 17.18
C LEU A 32 16.60 8.59 18.68
N PRO A 33 17.52 8.10 19.54
CA PRO A 33 17.51 6.76 20.09
C PRO A 33 16.91 6.68 21.51
N SER A 34 16.53 5.49 21.93
CA SER A 34 16.46 5.17 23.37
C SER A 34 16.79 3.70 23.58
N ARG A 35 18.01 3.47 24.11
CA ARG A 35 18.62 2.25 24.65
C ARG A 35 18.49 0.95 23.84
N ALA A 36 19.66 0.42 23.48
CA ALA A 36 19.88 -0.89 22.90
C ALA A 36 19.28 -1.99 23.79
N ALA A 37 18.52 -2.88 23.16
CA ALA A 37 18.35 -4.25 23.60
C ALA A 37 18.58 -5.14 22.37
N GLN A 38 19.36 -6.18 22.58
CA GLN A 38 19.94 -7.05 21.57
C GLN A 38 19.13 -8.35 21.52
N PHE A 39 19.08 -8.94 20.32
CA PHE A 39 18.72 -10.33 19.99
C PHE A 39 17.26 -10.79 19.93
N GLY A 40 17.04 -11.69 18.96
CA GLY A 40 15.80 -12.37 18.60
C GLY A 40 15.63 -12.45 17.08
N GLN A 41 16.38 -13.31 16.40
CA GLN A 41 15.93 -13.86 15.12
C GLN A 41 14.72 -14.75 15.40
N ASP A 42 13.71 -14.69 14.53
CA ASP A 42 12.57 -15.62 14.35
C ASP A 42 11.21 -14.96 14.53
N ILE A 43 10.70 -14.28 13.50
CA ILE A 43 9.25 -14.07 13.35
C ILE A 43 8.86 -14.02 11.86
N ILE A 44 8.72 -15.19 11.22
CA ILE A 44 7.59 -15.46 10.34
C ILE A 44 7.10 -16.87 10.71
N PRO A 45 5.89 -17.05 11.25
CA PRO A 45 5.29 -18.37 11.33
C PRO A 45 5.14 -18.88 9.90
N GLY A 46 5.78 -20.01 9.61
CA GLY A 46 5.69 -20.67 8.31
C GLY A 46 4.23 -20.80 7.88
N GLY A 47 3.91 -20.19 6.75
CA GLY A 47 2.62 -20.35 6.10
C GLY A 47 2.39 -21.82 5.75
N LEU A 48 1.15 -22.27 5.93
CA LEU A 48 0.63 -23.51 5.35
C LEU A 48 1.11 -23.62 3.91
N ALA A 49 1.59 -24.81 3.52
CA ALA A 49 2.14 -25.08 2.20
C ALA A 49 1.19 -24.54 1.11
N SER A 50 1.59 -23.44 0.47
CA SER A 50 0.90 -22.87 -0.67
C SER A 50 1.12 -23.80 -1.86
N HIS A 51 0.08 -24.49 -2.29
CA HIS A 51 0.13 -25.29 -3.51
C HIS A 51 -0.03 -24.35 -4.71
N LEU A 52 1.09 -23.96 -5.32
CA LEU A 52 1.08 -23.29 -6.61
C LEU A 52 0.70 -24.32 -7.67
N HIS A 53 -0.42 -24.10 -8.35
CA HIS A 53 -0.83 -24.91 -9.48
C HIS A 53 -0.13 -24.39 -10.75
N PRO A 54 0.33 -25.27 -11.66
CA PRO A 54 0.98 -24.83 -12.89
C PRO A 54 0.02 -23.94 -13.70
N PRO A 55 0.53 -22.91 -14.37
CA PRO A 55 -0.30 -22.02 -15.18
C PRO A 55 -0.90 -22.74 -16.38
N LEU A 56 -2.09 -22.31 -16.80
CA LEU A 56 -2.72 -22.75 -18.05
C LEU A 56 -1.84 -22.47 -19.27
N ASP A 57 -1.81 -23.40 -20.22
CA ASP A 57 -1.01 -23.28 -21.45
C ASP A 57 -1.31 -21.99 -22.22
N GLY A 58 -0.24 -21.26 -22.58
CA GLY A 58 -0.32 -20.01 -23.36
C GLY A 58 -0.63 -18.75 -22.54
N LEU A 59 -0.88 -18.86 -21.23
CA LEU A 59 -1.05 -17.69 -20.36
C LEU A 59 0.31 -17.19 -19.85
N THR A 60 0.59 -15.89 -20.00
CA THR A 60 1.81 -15.24 -19.48
C THR A 60 1.45 -14.15 -18.47
N GLY A 61 2.42 -13.76 -17.65
CA GLY A 61 2.24 -12.68 -16.67
C GLY A 61 1.83 -11.36 -17.33
N ASP A 62 2.43 -11.05 -18.48
CA ASP A 62 2.11 -9.87 -19.29
C ASP A 62 0.67 -9.89 -19.82
N ILE A 63 0.15 -11.04 -20.24
CA ILE A 63 -1.25 -11.19 -20.67
C ILE A 63 -2.19 -10.97 -19.49
N VAL A 64 -1.90 -11.58 -18.33
CA VAL A 64 -2.71 -11.41 -17.11
C VAL A 64 -2.76 -9.93 -16.70
N PHE A 65 -1.61 -9.24 -16.69
CA PHE A 65 -1.54 -7.82 -16.36
C PHE A 65 -2.22 -6.92 -17.40
N SER A 66 -2.12 -7.25 -18.69
CA SER A 66 -2.83 -6.50 -19.74
C SER A 66 -4.34 -6.55 -19.55
N ARG A 67 -4.89 -7.73 -19.25
CA ARG A 67 -6.32 -7.91 -18.93
C ARG A 67 -6.71 -7.19 -17.65
N LEU A 68 -5.86 -7.22 -16.62
CA LEU A 68 -6.06 -6.46 -15.38
C LEU A 68 -6.15 -4.96 -15.63
N LEU A 69 -5.22 -4.40 -16.42
CA LEU A 69 -5.21 -2.96 -16.74
C LEU A 69 -6.44 -2.56 -17.56
N GLU A 70 -6.87 -3.40 -18.51
CA GLU A 70 -8.11 -3.18 -19.26
C GLU A 70 -9.35 -3.18 -18.35
N ARG A 71 -9.48 -4.19 -17.47
CA ARG A 71 -10.59 -4.27 -16.53
C ARG A 71 -10.57 -3.12 -15.50
N ASN A 72 -9.40 -2.66 -15.07
CA ASN A 72 -9.28 -1.47 -14.23
C ASN A 72 -9.79 -0.23 -14.94
N ARG A 73 -9.43 0.01 -16.21
CA ARG A 73 -9.96 1.14 -16.99
C ARG A 73 -11.49 1.12 -17.06
N GLN A 74 -12.07 -0.06 -17.25
CA GLN A 74 -13.54 -0.21 -17.28
C GLN A 74 -14.19 0.10 -15.92
N ARG A 75 -13.61 -0.38 -14.81
CA ARG A 75 -14.11 -0.06 -13.47
C ARG A 75 -13.97 1.43 -13.18
N GLU A 76 -12.80 2.00 -13.39
CA GLU A 76 -12.52 3.43 -13.15
C GLU A 76 -13.43 4.35 -13.97
N SER A 77 -13.81 3.96 -15.19
CA SER A 77 -14.73 4.77 -15.99
C SER A 77 -16.12 4.90 -15.36
N ARG A 78 -16.52 3.93 -14.51
CA ARG A 78 -17.79 3.92 -13.76
C ARG A 78 -17.68 4.42 -12.32
N LEU A 79 -16.47 4.51 -11.76
CA LEU A 79 -16.26 5.09 -10.43
C LEU A 79 -16.42 6.61 -10.50
N LYS A 80 -17.39 7.16 -9.75
CA LYS A 80 -17.58 8.61 -9.64
C LYS A 80 -16.85 9.17 -8.43
N GLU A 81 -17.04 8.53 -7.29
CA GLU A 81 -16.53 9.00 -6.00
C GLU A 81 -16.51 7.86 -4.98
N TYR A 82 -15.64 7.94 -3.97
CA TYR A 82 -15.85 7.21 -2.73
C TYR A 82 -15.29 7.95 -1.51
N THR A 83 -15.85 7.66 -0.35
CA THR A 83 -15.29 8.04 0.96
C THR A 83 -14.83 6.79 1.70
N VAL A 84 -13.76 6.91 2.49
CA VAL A 84 -13.22 5.82 3.32
C VAL A 84 -12.60 6.37 4.61
N VAL A 85 -12.75 5.63 5.70
CA VAL A 85 -12.00 5.85 6.94
C VAL A 85 -10.72 5.02 6.90
N ARG A 86 -9.57 5.69 7.00
CA ARG A 86 -8.24 5.09 7.10
C ARG A 86 -7.74 5.18 8.54
N THR A 87 -7.45 4.05 9.15
CA THR A 87 -6.84 3.99 10.49
C THR A 87 -5.37 3.63 10.34
N TYR A 88 -4.50 4.58 10.68
CA TYR A 88 -3.06 4.43 10.64
C TYR A 88 -2.54 4.05 12.01
N GLN A 89 -1.74 2.99 12.12
CA GLN A 89 -1.12 2.58 13.37
C GLN A 89 0.37 2.32 13.20
N VAL A 90 1.16 2.83 14.14
CA VAL A 90 2.58 2.51 14.27
C VAL A 90 2.77 1.66 15.50
N ARG A 91 3.25 0.45 15.31
CA ARG A 91 3.52 -0.53 16.36
C ARG A 91 5.01 -0.82 16.43
N LYS A 92 5.49 -1.07 17.64
CA LYS A 92 6.76 -1.78 17.85
C LYS A 92 6.58 -3.25 17.51
N GLU A 93 7.69 -3.96 17.37
CA GLU A 93 7.72 -5.43 17.21
C GLU A 93 6.97 -6.17 18.32
N ASN A 94 7.02 -5.68 19.57
CA ASN A 94 6.26 -6.25 20.69
C ASN A 94 4.75 -5.90 20.69
N GLY A 95 4.21 -5.41 19.56
CA GLY A 95 2.80 -5.05 19.40
C GLY A 95 2.38 -3.70 20.02
N LYS A 96 3.22 -3.06 20.84
CA LYS A 96 2.87 -1.80 21.51
C LYS A 96 2.66 -0.67 20.49
N VAL A 97 1.45 -0.11 20.46
CA VAL A 97 1.10 1.07 19.64
C VAL A 97 1.84 2.30 20.15
N ARG A 98 2.62 2.94 19.27
CA ARG A 98 3.32 4.21 19.51
C ARG A 98 2.48 5.42 19.11
N ALA A 99 1.74 5.30 18.02
CA ALA A 99 0.92 6.36 17.46
C ALA A 99 -0.21 5.76 16.64
N GLU A 100 -1.33 6.48 16.61
CA GLU A 100 -2.47 6.17 15.75
C GLU A 100 -3.12 7.47 15.25
N ALA A 101 -3.68 7.43 14.04
CA ALA A 101 -4.70 8.40 13.65
C ALA A 101 -5.79 7.77 12.80
N GLN A 102 -6.93 8.43 12.81
CA GLN A 102 -8.03 8.17 11.89
C GLN A 102 -8.16 9.33 10.93
N VAL A 103 -8.23 9.03 9.64
CA VAL A 103 -8.34 9.99 8.56
C VAL A 103 -9.51 9.59 7.67
N VAL A 104 -10.40 10.53 7.39
CA VAL A 104 -11.39 10.36 6.33
C VAL A 104 -10.76 10.82 5.03
N MET A 105 -10.77 9.95 4.02
CA MET A 105 -10.31 10.26 2.68
C MET A 105 -11.49 10.22 1.73
N ARG A 106 -11.64 11.28 0.94
CA ARG A 106 -12.64 11.39 -0.12
C ARG A 106 -11.92 11.42 -1.47
N TYR A 107 -12.27 10.48 -2.34
CA TYR A 107 -11.82 10.45 -3.73
C TYR A 107 -12.94 10.92 -4.64
N ARG A 108 -12.65 11.83 -5.57
CA ARG A 108 -13.54 12.18 -6.67
C ARG A 108 -12.83 11.99 -8.00
N ALA A 109 -13.50 11.30 -8.92
CA ALA A 109 -12.96 11.05 -10.24
C ALA A 109 -12.68 12.37 -10.99
N PRO A 110 -11.64 12.42 -11.83
CA PRO A 110 -10.72 11.31 -12.12
C PRO A 110 -9.59 11.14 -11.09
N ASP A 111 -9.25 12.18 -10.32
CA ASP A 111 -7.94 12.24 -9.67
C ASP A 111 -7.85 13.14 -8.42
N VAL A 112 -8.99 13.52 -7.84
CA VAL A 112 -9.02 14.38 -6.64
C VAL A 112 -9.06 13.51 -5.39
N LYS A 113 -8.14 13.74 -4.44
CA LYS A 113 -8.16 13.13 -3.11
C LYS A 113 -8.07 14.20 -2.03
N GLU A 114 -9.01 14.16 -1.10
CA GLU A 114 -9.10 15.07 0.04
C GLU A 114 -8.96 14.29 1.34
N TYR A 115 -8.15 14.80 2.25
CA TYR A 115 -7.86 14.14 3.52
C TYR A 115 -8.28 15.02 4.69
N THR A 116 -9.02 14.43 5.62
CA THR A 116 -9.45 15.07 6.85
C THR A 116 -9.05 14.20 8.04
N ILE A 117 -8.16 14.71 8.88
CA ILE A 117 -7.77 14.03 10.11
C ILE A 117 -8.91 14.15 11.13
N VAL A 118 -9.45 13.02 11.57
CA VAL A 118 -10.58 12.95 12.52
C VAL A 118 -10.09 12.84 13.96
N SER A 119 -9.05 12.04 14.19
CA SER A 119 -8.47 11.85 15.52
C SER A 119 -7.01 11.44 15.42
N GLU A 120 -6.23 11.77 16.44
CA GLU A 120 -4.83 11.36 16.56
C GLU A 120 -4.46 11.12 18.03
N ARG A 121 -3.70 10.06 18.31
CA ARG A 121 -3.20 9.72 19.65
C ARG A 121 -1.79 9.15 19.61
N GLY A 122 -1.14 9.14 20.78
CA GLY A 122 0.26 8.72 20.92
C GLY A 122 1.26 9.84 20.58
N SER A 123 2.47 9.46 20.22
CA SER A 123 3.58 10.41 20.07
C SER A 123 3.33 11.46 18.97
N GLY A 124 3.31 12.74 19.34
CA GLY A 124 3.10 13.86 18.41
C GLY A 124 4.19 14.00 17.34
N PHE A 125 5.44 13.62 17.65
CA PHE A 125 6.53 13.59 16.68
C PHE A 125 6.31 12.51 15.61
N VAL A 126 5.89 11.32 16.05
CA VAL A 126 5.58 10.19 15.16
C VAL A 126 4.41 10.53 14.25
N ARG A 127 3.35 11.12 14.80
CA ARG A 127 2.18 11.58 14.04
C ARG A 127 2.58 12.56 12.93
N ARG A 128 3.24 13.68 13.29
CA ARG A 128 3.61 14.73 12.33
C ARG A 128 4.47 14.17 11.20
N ARG A 129 5.49 13.37 11.54
CA ARG A 129 6.41 12.80 10.55
C ARG A 129 5.79 11.71 9.68
N ILE A 130 4.67 11.10 10.07
CA ILE A 130 4.02 10.04 9.29
C ILE A 130 2.91 10.60 8.42
N PHE A 131 2.01 11.41 8.97
CA PHE A 131 0.88 11.95 8.19
C PHE A 131 1.35 12.92 7.13
N GLU A 132 2.21 13.89 7.48
CA GLU A 132 2.74 14.84 6.50
C GLU A 132 3.50 14.08 5.41
N ARG A 133 4.29 13.07 5.77
CA ARG A 133 5.12 12.34 4.79
C ARG A 133 4.37 11.35 3.93
N LEU A 134 3.34 10.70 4.48
CA LEU A 134 2.44 9.87 3.70
C LEU A 134 1.73 10.71 2.64
N LEU A 135 1.15 11.81 3.08
CA LEU A 135 0.41 12.72 2.20
C LEU A 135 1.35 13.39 1.19
N GLU A 136 2.53 13.86 1.61
CA GLU A 136 3.58 14.38 0.72
C GLU A 136 4.00 13.31 -0.31
N SER A 137 4.24 12.06 0.11
CA SER A 137 4.64 10.99 -0.82
C SER A 137 3.53 10.65 -1.82
N GLU A 138 2.26 10.74 -1.42
CA GLU A 138 1.14 10.59 -2.34
C GLU A 138 1.10 11.75 -3.34
N VAL A 139 1.34 12.99 -2.93
CA VAL A 139 1.42 14.17 -3.82
C VAL A 139 2.59 14.09 -4.78
N GLU A 140 3.81 13.81 -4.28
CA GLU A 140 5.04 13.75 -5.09
C GLU A 140 4.89 12.76 -6.23
N THR A 141 4.34 11.59 -5.93
CA THR A 141 4.21 10.54 -6.92
C THR A 141 2.97 10.72 -7.82
N ALA A 142 1.89 11.31 -7.29
CA ALA A 142 0.70 11.72 -8.06
C ALA A 142 1.04 12.74 -9.15
N ALA A 143 1.89 13.71 -8.83
CA ALA A 143 2.19 14.84 -9.69
C ALA A 143 3.08 14.50 -10.90
N GLY A 144 3.66 13.31 -10.97
CA GLY A 144 4.56 12.89 -12.05
C GLY A 144 5.81 13.78 -12.21
N ARG A 145 6.03 14.71 -11.28
CA ARG A 145 7.17 15.63 -11.30
C ARG A 145 8.42 14.82 -10.96
N ASN A 146 9.46 14.94 -11.78
CA ASN A 146 10.78 14.31 -11.59
C ASN A 146 10.93 12.81 -11.93
N HIS A 147 10.26 12.28 -12.96
CA HIS A 147 10.63 10.97 -13.56
C HIS A 147 10.30 9.72 -12.70
N HIS A 148 9.38 9.83 -11.73
CA HIS A 148 9.03 8.76 -10.78
C HIS A 148 7.68 8.08 -11.04
N ASP A 149 7.34 7.74 -12.30
CA ASP A 149 6.16 6.92 -12.58
C ASP A 149 6.21 5.56 -11.85
N SER A 150 5.39 5.39 -10.81
CA SER A 150 5.36 4.15 -10.04
C SER A 150 4.23 3.21 -10.46
N SER A 151 3.61 3.44 -11.61
CA SER A 151 2.49 2.63 -12.10
C SER A 151 2.92 1.17 -12.29
N ILE A 152 2.07 0.24 -11.83
CA ILE A 152 2.29 -1.21 -12.01
C ILE A 152 1.84 -1.59 -13.41
N THR A 153 2.71 -1.36 -14.39
CA THR A 153 2.45 -1.56 -15.81
C THR A 153 3.63 -2.20 -16.51
N LEU A 154 3.41 -2.70 -17.73
CA LEU A 154 4.44 -3.28 -18.60
C LEU A 154 5.58 -2.29 -18.92
N ALA A 155 5.35 -0.98 -18.76
CA ALA A 155 6.38 0.03 -18.95
C ALA A 155 7.43 -0.01 -17.81
N ASN A 156 7.00 -0.33 -16.58
CA ASN A 156 7.84 -0.28 -15.38
C ASN A 156 8.27 -1.67 -14.87
N TYR A 157 7.61 -2.74 -15.33
CA TYR A 157 7.79 -4.10 -14.81
C TYR A 157 7.82 -5.14 -15.92
N ASP A 158 8.56 -6.22 -15.66
CA ASP A 158 8.40 -7.51 -16.32
C ASP A 158 7.54 -8.41 -15.42
N PHE A 159 6.61 -9.15 -16.01
CA PHE A 159 5.67 -9.99 -15.26
C PHE A 159 5.84 -11.47 -15.62
N GLU A 160 6.10 -12.27 -14.61
CA GLU A 160 6.24 -13.72 -14.75
C GLU A 160 5.09 -14.42 -14.02
N LEU A 161 4.33 -15.22 -14.76
CA LEU A 161 3.26 -16.03 -14.17
C LEU A 161 3.88 -17.22 -13.45
N LEU A 162 3.67 -17.29 -12.13
CA LEU A 162 4.20 -18.36 -11.29
C LEU A 162 3.23 -19.55 -11.19
N GLY A 163 1.94 -19.31 -11.42
CA GLY A 163 0.90 -20.33 -11.28
C GLY A 163 -0.41 -19.74 -10.76
N GLU A 164 -1.23 -20.61 -10.17
CA GLU A 164 -2.50 -20.27 -9.54
C GLU A 164 -2.51 -20.66 -8.05
N GLU A 165 -3.23 -19.90 -7.24
CA GLU A 165 -3.37 -20.11 -5.80
C GLU A 165 -4.71 -19.56 -5.29
N ASP A 166 -5.35 -20.26 -4.36
CA ASP A 166 -6.52 -19.76 -3.63
C ASP A 166 -6.07 -18.95 -2.41
N VAL A 167 -6.38 -17.66 -2.37
CA VAL A 167 -6.01 -16.76 -1.27
C VAL A 167 -7.20 -15.92 -0.83
N GLU A 168 -7.46 -15.87 0.48
CA GLU A 168 -8.52 -15.03 1.08
C GLU A 168 -9.91 -15.26 0.45
N GLY A 169 -10.20 -16.50 0.05
CA GLY A 169 -11.45 -16.90 -0.60
C GLY A 169 -11.53 -16.62 -2.11
N TYR A 170 -10.42 -16.20 -2.74
CA TYR A 170 -10.34 -15.89 -4.16
C TYR A 170 -9.36 -16.81 -4.88
N HIS A 171 -9.81 -17.40 -5.98
CA HIS A 171 -8.95 -18.11 -6.92
C HIS A 171 -8.14 -17.10 -7.75
N CYS A 172 -6.81 -17.16 -7.65
CA CYS A 172 -5.92 -16.13 -8.18
C CYS A 172 -4.82 -16.68 -9.09
N TYR A 173 -4.50 -15.92 -10.14
CA TYR A 173 -3.19 -16.00 -10.78
C TYR A 173 -2.14 -15.36 -9.86
N VAL A 174 -1.01 -16.02 -9.67
CA VAL A 174 0.14 -15.51 -8.92
C VAL A 174 1.21 -15.04 -9.89
N VAL A 175 1.49 -13.75 -9.90
CA VAL A 175 2.45 -13.14 -10.82
C VAL A 175 3.60 -12.50 -10.05
N ARG A 176 4.84 -12.82 -10.43
CA ARG A 176 6.04 -12.11 -9.97
C ARG A 176 6.18 -10.81 -10.76
N ALA A 177 6.25 -9.69 -10.06
CA ALA A 177 6.50 -8.37 -10.63
C ALA A 177 7.98 -8.00 -10.41
N LEU A 178 8.73 -7.85 -11.51
CA LEU A 178 10.14 -7.51 -11.53
C LEU A 178 10.31 -6.07 -12.03
N PRO A 179 10.85 -5.15 -11.23
CA PRO A 179 10.98 -3.75 -11.63
C PRO A 179 12.09 -3.58 -12.66
N LYS A 180 11.78 -2.91 -13.78
CA LYS A 180 12.75 -2.63 -14.87
C LYS A 180 13.84 -1.63 -14.48
N ARG A 181 13.62 -0.88 -13.39
CA ARG A 181 14.55 0.13 -12.87
C ARG A 181 14.69 0.06 -11.36
N ARG A 182 15.87 0.40 -10.86
CA ARG A 182 16.17 0.46 -9.42
C ARG A 182 15.71 1.78 -8.83
N ASP A 183 14.41 1.94 -8.65
CA ASP A 183 13.79 3.12 -8.06
C ASP A 183 13.13 2.77 -6.71
N LYS A 184 13.18 3.68 -5.73
CA LYS A 184 12.58 3.49 -4.40
C LYS A 184 11.04 3.47 -4.44
N TYR A 185 10.44 3.99 -5.51
CA TYR A 185 8.99 4.00 -5.73
C TYR A 185 8.48 2.73 -6.45
N LEU A 186 9.38 1.91 -7.02
CA LEU A 186 9.04 0.59 -7.55
C LEU A 186 9.30 -0.50 -6.51
N PHE A 187 8.70 -1.67 -6.71
CA PHE A 187 8.88 -2.83 -5.84
C PHE A 187 9.29 -4.08 -6.63
N GLU A 188 9.77 -5.09 -5.92
CA GLU A 188 9.91 -6.45 -6.41
C GLU A 188 9.06 -7.34 -5.50
N GLY A 189 8.24 -8.23 -6.07
CA GLY A 189 7.33 -9.02 -5.26
C GLY A 189 6.35 -9.89 -6.05
N LYS A 190 5.36 -10.44 -5.33
CA LYS A 190 4.25 -11.22 -5.87
C LYS A 190 2.96 -10.41 -5.86
N VAL A 191 2.14 -10.59 -6.88
CA VAL A 191 0.81 -10.01 -7.03
C VAL A 191 -0.18 -11.15 -7.28
N TRP A 192 -1.20 -11.25 -6.43
CA TRP A 192 -2.30 -12.19 -6.59
C TRP A 192 -3.44 -11.47 -7.30
N ILE A 193 -3.84 -12.00 -8.45
CA ILE A 193 -4.83 -11.41 -9.35
C ILE A 193 -6.01 -12.36 -9.44
N HIS A 194 -7.19 -11.92 -8.98
CA HIS A 194 -8.41 -12.71 -9.05
C HIS A 194 -8.69 -13.15 -10.49
N ALA A 195 -8.77 -14.47 -10.72
CA ALA A 195 -8.78 -15.04 -12.06
C ALA A 195 -10.01 -14.61 -12.89
N ARG A 196 -11.15 -14.37 -12.23
CA ARG A 196 -12.39 -13.96 -12.90
C ARG A 196 -12.47 -12.45 -13.15
N ASP A 197 -12.11 -11.64 -12.17
CA ASP A 197 -12.29 -10.18 -12.26
C ASP A 197 -11.07 -9.46 -12.84
N PHE A 198 -9.93 -10.15 -12.97
CA PHE A 198 -8.63 -9.56 -13.27
C PHE A 198 -8.38 -8.31 -12.42
N ALA A 199 -8.40 -8.50 -11.10
CA ALA A 199 -8.20 -7.45 -10.12
C ALA A 199 -7.23 -7.94 -9.03
N ILE A 200 -6.46 -7.01 -8.47
CA ILE A 200 -5.49 -7.34 -7.43
C ILE A 200 -6.24 -7.70 -6.15
N VAL A 201 -5.97 -8.89 -5.61
CA VAL A 201 -6.43 -9.32 -4.28
C VAL A 201 -5.38 -8.96 -3.24
N LYS A 202 -4.11 -9.23 -3.57
CA LYS A 202 -2.99 -9.11 -2.63
C LYS A 202 -1.70 -8.74 -3.36
N ILE A 203 -0.85 -7.97 -2.69
CA ILE A 203 0.54 -7.70 -3.11
C ILE A 203 1.43 -7.99 -1.92
N GLU A 204 2.54 -8.70 -2.14
CA GLU A 204 3.62 -8.83 -1.19
C GLU A 204 4.94 -8.47 -1.85
N GLY A 205 5.76 -7.66 -1.21
CA GLY A 205 7.03 -7.28 -1.80
C GLY A 205 7.89 -6.37 -0.96
N ARG A 206 8.93 -5.85 -1.62
CA ARG A 206 9.91 -4.93 -1.06
C ARG A 206 10.25 -3.84 -2.08
N PRO A 207 10.66 -2.63 -1.67
CA PRO A 207 11.12 -1.61 -2.60
C PRO A 207 12.32 -2.09 -3.45
N ALA A 208 12.36 -1.73 -4.74
CA ALA A 208 13.44 -2.10 -5.66
C ALA A 208 14.78 -1.43 -5.30
N LYS A 209 14.70 -0.31 -4.59
CA LYS A 209 15.84 0.41 -3.99
C LYS A 209 15.51 0.76 -2.55
N ASN A 210 16.50 0.60 -1.68
CA ASN A 210 16.35 1.01 -0.28
C ASN A 210 16.02 2.50 -0.19
N PRO A 211 15.04 2.90 0.64
CA PRO A 211 14.59 4.28 0.64
C PRO A 211 15.55 5.24 1.36
N SER A 212 16.44 4.71 2.21
CA SER A 212 17.39 5.48 3.01
C SER A 212 18.54 4.60 3.52
N PHE A 213 19.71 5.21 3.77
CA PHE A 213 20.86 4.56 4.40
C PHE A 213 20.56 4.04 5.82
N TRP A 214 19.55 4.56 6.52
CA TRP A 214 19.21 4.09 7.86
C TRP A 214 18.31 2.84 7.87
N ILE A 215 17.70 2.54 6.73
CA ILE A 215 16.77 1.42 6.57
C ILE A 215 17.55 0.20 6.09
N LYS A 216 17.48 -0.88 6.87
CA LYS A 216 18.12 -2.16 6.53
C LYS A 216 17.23 -2.98 5.60
N ARG A 217 15.92 -3.01 5.88
CA ARG A 217 14.93 -3.77 5.12
C ARG A 217 13.53 -3.16 5.25
N VAL A 218 12.76 -3.23 4.17
CA VAL A 218 11.32 -2.97 4.17
C VAL A 218 10.63 -4.11 3.42
N GLU A 219 9.63 -4.70 4.06
CA GLU A 219 8.71 -5.65 3.44
C GLU A 219 7.29 -5.10 3.65
N PHE A 220 6.42 -5.30 2.68
CA PHE A 220 5.04 -4.84 2.76
C PHE A 220 4.07 -5.89 2.22
N VAL A 221 2.86 -5.86 2.77
CA VAL A 221 1.69 -6.61 2.30
C VAL A 221 0.55 -5.64 2.09
N ARG A 222 -0.14 -5.76 0.96
CA ARG A 222 -1.36 -5.00 0.65
C ARG A 222 -2.46 -5.96 0.30
N ARG A 223 -3.65 -5.69 0.83
CA ARG A 223 -4.85 -6.47 0.59
C ARG A 223 -5.94 -5.57 0.06
N TYR A 224 -6.77 -6.13 -0.81
CA TYR A 224 -7.88 -5.44 -1.45
C TYR A 224 -9.16 -6.22 -1.21
N GLN A 225 -10.27 -5.49 -1.21
CA GLN A 225 -11.61 -6.04 -1.10
C GLN A 225 -12.47 -5.57 -2.27
N LYS A 226 -13.45 -6.38 -2.62
CA LYS A 226 -14.46 -6.03 -3.61
C LYS A 226 -15.65 -5.34 -2.95
N ILE A 227 -15.97 -4.12 -3.38
CA ILE A 227 -17.15 -3.34 -2.96
C ILE A 227 -17.94 -2.99 -4.21
N GLY A 228 -19.11 -3.64 -4.37
CA GLY A 228 -19.83 -3.63 -5.64
C GLY A 228 -18.95 -4.23 -6.75
N GLU A 229 -18.61 -3.42 -7.75
CA GLU A 229 -17.71 -3.83 -8.84
C GLU A 229 -16.26 -3.34 -8.68
N PHE A 230 -15.97 -2.54 -7.65
CA PHE A 230 -14.67 -1.92 -7.46
C PHE A 230 -13.82 -2.73 -6.51
N TRP A 231 -12.53 -2.86 -6.84
CA TRP A 231 -11.52 -3.44 -5.98
C TRP A 231 -10.76 -2.31 -5.29
N LEU A 232 -10.98 -2.15 -4.00
CA LEU A 232 -10.47 -1.04 -3.19
C LEU A 232 -9.58 -1.56 -2.06
N PRO A 233 -8.63 -0.75 -1.54
CA PRO A 233 -7.78 -1.17 -0.44
C PRO A 233 -8.57 -1.68 0.77
N LEU A 234 -8.09 -2.75 1.38
CA LEU A 234 -8.59 -3.29 2.64
C LEU A 234 -7.59 -3.02 3.75
N LYS A 235 -6.31 -3.33 3.50
CA LYS A 235 -5.26 -3.19 4.48
C LYS A 235 -3.89 -3.07 3.83
N ASP A 236 -3.09 -2.15 4.34
CA ASP A 236 -1.65 -2.12 4.08
C ASP A 236 -0.91 -2.42 5.39
N GLU A 237 0.14 -3.22 5.30
CA GLU A 237 1.08 -3.44 6.41
C GLU A 237 2.50 -3.36 5.87
N SER A 238 3.39 -2.71 6.61
CA SER A 238 4.81 -2.64 6.27
C SER A 238 5.66 -2.83 7.51
N VAL A 239 6.67 -3.67 7.37
CA VAL A 239 7.65 -3.98 8.41
C VAL A 239 8.97 -3.34 7.99
N THR A 240 9.41 -2.36 8.77
CA THR A 240 10.64 -1.61 8.50
C THR A 240 11.68 -1.90 9.57
N GLN A 241 12.80 -2.50 9.17
CA GLN A 241 13.95 -2.71 10.03
C GLN A 241 14.91 -1.52 9.93
N VAL A 242 15.09 -0.79 11.02
CA VAL A 242 15.98 0.37 11.11
C VAL A 242 17.26 -0.02 11.83
N ARG A 243 18.43 0.34 11.28
CA ARG A 243 19.75 -0.14 11.74
C ARG A 243 20.02 0.03 13.25
N ILE A 244 19.50 1.10 13.88
CA ILE A 244 19.80 1.46 15.29
C ILE A 244 18.54 1.44 16.18
N VAL A 245 17.33 1.49 15.59
CA VAL A 245 16.07 1.73 16.32
C VAL A 245 15.22 0.46 16.46
N GLY A 246 15.58 -0.61 15.76
CA GLY A 246 14.81 -1.85 15.71
C GLY A 246 13.69 -1.81 14.67
N THR A 247 12.76 -2.75 14.80
CA THR A 247 11.66 -2.97 13.86
C THR A 247 10.45 -2.11 14.18
N ASN A 248 9.91 -1.43 13.17
CA ASN A 248 8.64 -0.71 13.25
C ASN A 248 7.65 -1.31 12.25
N ILE A 249 6.41 -1.49 12.70
CA ILE A 249 5.31 -1.98 11.89
C ILE A 249 4.35 -0.81 11.69
N LEU A 250 4.11 -0.43 10.44
CA LEU A 250 3.05 0.50 10.07
C LEU A 250 1.91 -0.31 9.45
N SER A 251 0.70 -0.12 9.96
CA SER A 251 -0.52 -0.61 9.32
C SER A 251 -1.47 0.53 8.96
N ILE A 252 -2.22 0.33 7.88
CA ILE A 252 -3.31 1.18 7.44
C ILE A 252 -4.50 0.26 7.21
N ASP A 253 -5.56 0.40 8.00
CA ASP A 253 -6.80 -0.34 7.83
C ASP A 253 -7.84 0.58 7.19
N TYR A 254 -8.54 0.08 6.17
CA TYR A 254 -9.52 0.82 5.38
C TYR A 254 -10.92 0.31 5.67
N ALA A 255 -11.80 1.18 6.17
CA ALA A 255 -13.14 0.81 6.61
C ALA A 255 -14.17 1.86 6.22
N HIS A 256 -15.45 1.49 6.37
CA HIS A 256 -16.60 2.39 6.16
C HIS A 256 -16.59 3.04 4.78
N TYR A 257 -16.44 2.22 3.74
CA TYR A 257 -16.51 2.69 2.36
C TYR A 257 -17.92 3.13 2.00
N GLU A 258 -18.03 4.30 1.39
CA GLU A 258 -19.24 4.79 0.73
C GLU A 258 -18.88 5.07 -0.73
N VAL A 259 -19.39 4.26 -1.66
CA VAL A 259 -19.02 4.32 -3.08
C VAL A 259 -20.17 4.86 -3.92
N VAL A 260 -19.85 5.81 -4.80
CA VAL A 260 -20.78 6.41 -5.76
C VAL A 260 -20.32 6.06 -7.18
N GLN A 261 -21.23 5.50 -7.95
CA GLN A 261 -21.03 5.11 -9.35
C GLN A 261 -21.58 6.19 -10.30
N LYS A 262 -21.18 6.17 -11.56
CA LYS A 262 -21.70 7.07 -12.60
C LYS A 262 -23.03 6.60 -13.16
#